data_AF-A0A925WLJ2-F1
#
_entry.id   AF-A0A925WLJ2-F1
#
_cell.length_a   1.000
_cell.length_b   1.000
_cell.length_c   1.000
_cell.angle_alpha   90.00
_cell.angle_beta   90.00
_cell.angle_gamma   90.00
#
_symmetry.space_group_name_H-M   'P 1'
#
loop_
_entity.id
_entity.type
_entity.pdbx_description
1 polymer ?
#
loop_
_entity_poly.entity_id
_entity_poly.type
_entity_poly.pdbx_seq_one_letter_code
_entity_poly.pdbx_strand_id
1 'polypeptide(L)'
;MTVSHAKPGHNNVEAVKSANYILDTPGEYEIGGVFVYGIPMHFTNEDMAHYNVAYLIQYGGLNVLHLGDLMHVPEQSEIEAFGQINVLLLPVGGGNSLRAGLAAEVVALIEPNYVVPMHYALPGLLVELDPVDKFLKEMGISKPQEMDILKVTSAALSDQPQVVVLRAQT
;
A
#
# COMPACT_ATOMS: atom_id res chain seq x y z
N MET A 1 -3.03 14.87 1.92
CA MET A 1 -2.13 14.09 1.08
C MET A 1 -1.11 13.44 1.98
N THR A 2 -0.84 12.16 1.80
CA THR A 2 0.23 11.46 2.51
C THR A 2 1.39 11.22 1.55
N VAL A 3 2.62 11.25 2.05
CA VAL A 3 3.86 11.00 1.32
C VAL A 3 4.64 9.98 2.13
N SER A 4 4.86 8.78 1.58
CA SER A 4 5.55 7.70 2.29
C SER A 4 7.03 8.03 2.51
N HIS A 5 7.67 8.69 1.55
CA HIS A 5 9.05 9.15 1.63
C HIS A 5 9.40 10.13 0.50
N ALA A 6 10.48 10.90 0.67
CA ALA A 6 10.91 11.93 -0.27
C ALA A 6 11.86 11.41 -1.35
N LYS A 7 11.37 10.52 -2.24
CA LYS A 7 12.12 10.10 -3.45
C LYS A 7 11.33 10.35 -4.75
N PRO A 8 12.02 10.52 -5.88
CA PRO A 8 11.38 10.62 -7.18
C PRO A 8 10.40 9.46 -7.41
N GLY A 9 9.16 9.78 -7.79
CA GLY A 9 8.07 8.81 -7.97
C GLY A 9 7.09 8.74 -6.79
N HIS A 10 7.46 9.24 -5.60
CA HIS A 10 6.69 9.04 -4.36
C HIS A 10 6.26 10.35 -3.67
N ASN A 11 6.73 11.51 -4.15
CA ASN A 11 6.58 12.80 -3.47
C ASN A 11 6.14 13.96 -4.37
N ASN A 12 5.41 13.70 -5.47
CA ASN A 12 4.99 14.75 -6.40
C ASN A 12 3.79 15.58 -5.87
N VAL A 13 4.01 16.28 -4.77
CA VAL A 13 2.99 17.09 -4.09
C VAL A 13 2.51 18.25 -4.96
N GLU A 14 3.42 18.87 -5.73
CA GLU A 14 3.12 20.03 -6.58
C GLU A 14 2.09 19.74 -7.67
N ALA A 15 1.98 18.48 -8.12
CA ALA A 15 0.96 18.08 -9.08
C ALA A 15 -0.46 18.13 -8.50
N VAL A 16 -0.61 18.08 -7.17
CA VAL A 16 -1.90 18.09 -6.47
C VAL A 16 -2.28 19.53 -6.11
N LYS A 17 -3.00 20.20 -7.00
CA LYS A 17 -3.35 21.64 -6.90
C LYS A 17 -4.12 22.07 -5.65
N SER A 18 -4.69 21.14 -4.88
CA SER A 18 -5.58 21.42 -3.74
C SER A 18 -5.23 20.64 -2.47
N ALA A 19 -3.97 20.22 -2.29
CA ALA A 19 -3.54 19.56 -1.07
C ALA A 19 -3.45 20.58 0.08
N ASN A 20 -4.47 20.61 0.95
CA ASN A 20 -4.50 21.49 2.12
C ASN A 20 -3.61 21.00 3.29
N TYR A 21 -3.32 19.70 3.30
CA TYR A 21 -2.50 19.04 4.33
C TYR A 21 -1.56 18.04 3.67
N ILE A 22 -0.29 18.09 4.05
CA ILE A 22 0.75 17.16 3.61
C ILE A 22 1.25 16.46 4.87
N LEU A 23 1.15 15.15 4.89
CA LEU A 23 1.66 14.29 5.95
C LEU A 23 2.80 13.48 5.36
N ASP A 24 4.03 13.73 5.80
CA ASP A 24 5.26 13.11 5.27
C ASP A 24 6.16 12.52 6.37
N THR A 25 5.62 12.44 7.59
CA THR A 25 6.30 11.88 8.77
C THR A 25 5.36 10.96 9.55
N PRO A 26 5.90 10.06 10.38
CA PRO A 26 5.12 9.35 11.38
C PRO A 26 4.34 10.27 12.31
N GLY A 27 3.19 9.78 12.78
CA GLY A 27 2.34 10.51 13.70
C GLY A 27 0.86 10.15 13.55
N GLU A 28 0.05 10.70 14.42
CA GLU A 28 -1.40 10.53 14.41
C GLU A 28 -2.08 11.85 14.06
N TYR A 29 -3.02 11.82 13.13
CA TYR A 29 -3.69 13.00 12.61
C TYR A 29 -5.19 12.75 12.48
N GLU A 30 -5.99 13.78 12.76
CA GLU A 30 -7.42 13.80 12.45
C GLU A 30 -7.72 15.00 11.56
N ILE A 31 -8.23 14.76 10.36
CA ILE A 31 -8.49 15.80 9.37
C ILE A 31 -9.91 15.60 8.82
N GLY A 32 -10.83 16.47 9.23
CA GLY A 32 -12.22 16.44 8.73
C GLY A 32 -12.96 15.13 9.02
N GLY A 33 -12.70 14.51 10.18
CA GLY A 33 -13.29 13.22 10.56
C GLY A 33 -12.64 12.00 9.90
N VAL A 34 -11.50 12.17 9.23
CA VAL A 34 -10.62 11.10 8.76
C VAL A 34 -9.47 10.96 9.74
N PHE A 35 -9.25 9.77 10.28
CA PHE A 35 -8.05 9.48 11.08
C PHE A 35 -6.95 8.95 10.17
N VAL A 36 -5.73 9.43 10.36
CA VAL A 36 -4.54 9.02 9.60
C VAL A 36 -3.40 8.72 10.57
N TYR A 37 -2.86 7.52 10.49
CA TYR A 37 -1.72 7.06 11.27
C TYR A 37 -0.54 6.84 10.33
N GLY A 38 0.50 7.67 10.46
CA GLY A 38 1.79 7.48 9.82
C GLY A 38 2.67 6.58 10.69
N ILE A 39 3.02 5.41 10.18
CA ILE A 39 3.76 4.36 10.91
C ILE A 39 5.12 4.18 10.24
N PRO A 40 6.24 4.38 10.95
CA PRO A 40 7.57 4.17 10.37
C PRO A 40 7.73 2.69 10.01
N MET A 41 8.14 2.41 8.78
CA MET A 41 8.18 1.06 8.19
C MET A 41 9.50 0.85 7.43
N HIS A 42 10.60 1.00 8.15
CA HIS A 42 11.98 0.87 7.66
C HIS A 42 12.81 0.07 8.68
N PHE A 43 13.93 -0.52 8.26
CA PHE A 43 14.64 -1.54 9.07
C PHE A 43 15.10 -1.05 10.44
N THR A 44 15.62 0.18 10.52
CA THR A 44 16.04 0.80 11.78
C THR A 44 15.80 2.30 11.69
N ASN A 45 15.58 2.96 12.83
CA ASN A 45 15.40 4.42 12.89
C ASN A 45 16.57 5.23 12.26
N GLU A 46 17.71 4.59 11.99
CA GLU A 46 18.91 5.18 11.38
C GLU A 46 18.98 4.93 9.86
N ASP A 47 18.15 4.05 9.30
CA ASP A 47 18.10 3.72 7.87
C ASP A 47 17.32 4.79 7.08
N MET A 48 17.91 5.98 7.04
CA MET A 48 17.37 7.10 6.26
C MET A 48 17.45 6.84 4.75
N ALA A 49 18.29 5.91 4.30
CA ALA A 49 18.42 5.54 2.90
C ALA A 49 17.16 4.80 2.38
N HIS A 50 16.49 4.05 3.26
CA HIS A 50 15.24 3.34 2.96
C HIS A 50 14.10 3.81 3.84
N TYR A 51 14.10 5.10 4.20
CA TYR A 51 13.00 5.73 4.91
C TYR A 51 11.67 5.44 4.21
N ASN A 52 10.71 4.92 4.96
CA ASN A 52 9.38 4.63 4.49
C ASN A 52 8.40 4.80 5.65
N VAL A 53 7.24 5.38 5.35
CA VAL A 53 6.10 5.55 6.25
C VAL A 53 4.90 4.87 5.61
N ALA A 54 4.34 3.88 6.30
CA ALA A 54 3.03 3.35 5.95
C ALA A 54 1.95 4.29 6.50
N TYR A 55 0.85 4.43 5.77
CA TYR A 55 -0.30 5.22 6.22
C TYR A 55 -1.51 4.33 6.37
N LEU A 56 -2.03 4.23 7.60
CA LEU A 56 -3.35 3.69 7.89
C LEU A 56 -4.35 4.85 7.91
N ILE A 57 -5.31 4.82 7.00
CA ILE A 57 -6.36 5.83 6.85
C ILE A 57 -7.68 5.20 7.26
N GLN A 58 -8.35 5.78 8.24
CA GLN A 58 -9.64 5.31 8.74
C GLN A 58 -10.72 6.33 8.44
N TYR A 59 -11.76 5.88 7.74
CA TYR A 59 -12.90 6.72 7.39
C TYR A 59 -14.15 5.88 7.15
N GLY A 60 -15.29 6.29 7.71
CA GLY A 60 -16.57 5.63 7.46
C GLY A 60 -16.59 4.15 7.88
N GLY A 61 -15.82 3.78 8.91
CA GLY A 61 -15.67 2.40 9.37
C GLY A 61 -14.83 1.50 8.44
N LEU A 62 -14.10 2.09 7.50
CA LEU A 62 -13.17 1.40 6.62
C LEU A 62 -11.73 1.80 6.95
N ASN A 63 -10.84 0.82 6.89
CA ASN A 63 -9.41 0.92 7.17
C ASN A 63 -8.63 0.64 5.88
N VAL A 64 -7.90 1.64 5.40
CA VAL A 64 -7.06 1.56 4.20
C VAL A 64 -5.60 1.68 4.62
N LEU A 65 -4.80 0.66 4.36
CA LEU A 65 -3.37 0.63 4.67
C LEU A 65 -2.56 0.75 3.39
N HIS A 66 -1.78 1.83 3.27
CA HIS A 66 -0.83 2.04 2.19
C HIS A 66 0.59 1.81 2.70
N LEU A 67 1.24 0.74 2.28
CA LEU A 67 2.55 0.32 2.80
C LEU A 67 3.75 1.09 2.25
N GLY A 68 3.54 1.97 1.26
CA GLY A 68 4.64 2.70 0.62
C GLY A 68 5.57 1.75 -0.12
N ASP A 69 6.87 1.95 0.04
CA ASP A 69 7.92 1.08 -0.51
C ASP A 69 8.48 0.16 0.58
N LEU A 70 7.58 -0.53 1.28
CA LEU A 70 7.98 -1.51 2.27
C LEU A 70 8.97 -2.51 1.63
N MET A 71 10.04 -2.85 2.35
CA MET A 71 11.10 -3.74 1.86
C MET A 71 11.26 -5.03 2.67
N HIS A 72 10.48 -5.20 3.73
CA HIS A 72 10.54 -6.33 4.65
C HIS A 72 9.14 -6.77 5.09
N VAL A 73 9.05 -7.96 5.67
CA VAL A 73 7.83 -8.44 6.32
C VAL A 73 7.74 -7.80 7.71
N PRO A 74 6.67 -7.03 8.04
CA PRO A 74 6.54 -6.40 9.35
C PRO A 74 6.52 -7.45 10.47
N GLU A 75 6.98 -7.06 11.65
CA GLU A 75 6.90 -7.91 12.82
C GLU A 75 5.43 -8.12 13.25
N GLN A 76 5.17 -9.23 13.94
CA GLN A 76 3.83 -9.57 14.40
C GLN A 76 3.18 -8.45 15.23
N SER A 77 3.95 -7.77 16.07
CA SER A 77 3.50 -6.63 16.89
C SER A 77 3.05 -5.43 16.03
N GLU A 78 3.71 -5.19 14.90
CA GLU A 78 3.35 -4.14 13.95
C GLU A 78 2.07 -4.51 13.19
N ILE A 79 1.95 -5.77 12.77
CA ILE A 79 0.74 -6.31 12.14
C ILE A 79 -0.46 -6.18 13.09
N GLU A 80 -0.29 -6.55 14.36
CA GLU A 80 -1.33 -6.41 15.38
C GLU A 80 -1.73 -4.95 15.62
N ALA A 81 -0.76 -4.02 15.57
CA ALA A 81 -1.01 -2.60 15.74
C ALA A 81 -1.82 -1.99 14.57
N PHE A 82 -1.75 -2.57 13.37
CA PHE A 82 -2.61 -2.15 12.25
C PHE A 82 -4.09 -2.44 12.49
N GLY A 83 -4.39 -3.49 13.26
CA GLY A 83 -5.75 -4.00 13.44
C GLY A 83 -6.35 -4.50 12.13
N GLN A 84 -7.69 -4.46 12.03
CA GLN A 84 -8.39 -4.93 10.83
C GLN A 84 -8.09 -4.02 9.64
N ILE A 85 -7.64 -4.60 8.52
CA ILE A 85 -7.42 -3.86 7.26
C ILE A 85 -8.47 -4.26 6.22
N ASN A 86 -9.19 -3.28 5.68
CA ASN A 86 -10.18 -3.54 4.64
C ASN A 86 -9.56 -3.45 3.24
N VAL A 87 -8.64 -2.51 3.03
CA VAL A 87 -7.94 -2.34 1.74
C VAL A 87 -6.45 -2.21 2.01
N LEU A 88 -5.67 -3.15 1.46
CA LEU A 88 -4.22 -3.13 1.51
C LEU A 88 -3.66 -2.70 0.16
N LEU A 89 -2.83 -1.67 0.16
CA LEU A 89 -2.04 -1.24 -1.00
C LEU A 89 -0.57 -1.57 -0.71
N LEU A 90 0.01 -2.47 -1.50
CA LEU A 90 1.37 -2.98 -1.27
C LEU A 90 2.20 -3.10 -2.56
N PRO A 91 3.50 -2.80 -2.50
CA PRO A 91 4.39 -2.97 -3.64
C PRO A 91 4.62 -4.46 -3.91
N VAL A 92 4.76 -4.85 -5.18
CA VAL A 92 4.97 -6.26 -5.56
C VAL A 92 6.03 -6.48 -6.64
N GLY A 93 6.55 -5.41 -7.24
CA GLY A 93 7.49 -5.46 -8.36
C GLY A 93 8.96 -5.60 -7.96
N GLY A 94 9.28 -5.66 -6.68
CA GLY A 94 10.67 -5.70 -6.21
C GLY A 94 11.39 -4.37 -6.37
N GLY A 95 12.64 -4.41 -6.88
CA GLY A 95 13.52 -3.24 -6.88
C GLY A 95 13.90 -2.86 -5.44
N ASN A 96 13.56 -1.63 -5.03
CA ASN A 96 13.74 -1.13 -3.66
C ASN A 96 12.46 -1.31 -2.82
N SER A 97 11.71 -2.39 -3.05
CA SER A 97 10.45 -2.70 -2.36
C SER A 97 10.20 -4.22 -2.33
N LEU A 98 9.08 -4.66 -1.75
CA LEU A 98 8.71 -6.08 -1.68
C LEU A 98 8.70 -6.75 -3.06
N ARG A 99 9.28 -7.96 -3.11
CA ARG A 99 9.08 -8.89 -4.22
C ARG A 99 7.83 -9.73 -3.98
N ALA A 100 7.29 -10.30 -5.06
CA ALA A 100 6.09 -11.15 -5.08
C ALA A 100 5.93 -12.10 -3.88
N GLY A 101 6.95 -12.90 -3.53
CA GLY A 101 6.87 -13.87 -2.42
C GLY A 101 6.68 -13.22 -1.05
N LEU A 102 7.50 -12.21 -0.73
CA LEU A 102 7.36 -11.46 0.54
C LEU A 102 6.05 -10.68 0.59
N ALA A 103 5.60 -10.13 -0.55
CA ALA A 103 4.30 -9.47 -0.63
C ALA A 103 3.13 -10.44 -0.33
N ALA A 104 3.19 -11.68 -0.82
CA ALA A 104 2.19 -12.70 -0.50
C ALA A 104 2.21 -13.08 0.98
N GLU A 105 3.39 -13.16 1.60
CA GLU A 105 3.53 -13.37 3.05
C GLU A 105 2.91 -12.22 3.86
N VAL A 106 3.18 -10.97 3.48
CA VAL A 106 2.56 -9.79 4.12
C VAL A 106 1.03 -9.82 4.00
N VAL A 107 0.48 -10.21 2.84
CA VAL A 107 -0.98 -10.37 2.67
C VAL A 107 -1.53 -11.45 3.60
N ALA A 108 -0.82 -12.57 3.74
CA ALA A 108 -1.24 -13.68 4.59
C ALA A 108 -1.22 -13.31 6.09
N LEU A 109 -0.31 -12.42 6.52
CA LEU A 109 -0.27 -11.94 7.90
C LEU A 109 -1.34 -10.88 8.20
N ILE A 110 -1.60 -9.98 7.25
CA ILE A 110 -2.56 -8.87 7.43
C ILE A 110 -4.02 -9.34 7.26
N GLU A 111 -4.25 -10.37 6.43
CA GLU A 111 -5.58 -10.90 6.09
C GLU A 111 -6.61 -9.83 5.67
N PRO A 112 -6.29 -8.96 4.68
CA PRO A 112 -7.18 -7.86 4.32
C PRO A 112 -8.37 -8.32 3.47
N ASN A 113 -9.47 -7.57 3.47
CA ASN A 113 -10.62 -7.87 2.59
C ASN A 113 -10.28 -7.64 1.10
N TYR A 114 -9.55 -6.56 0.79
CA TYR A 114 -9.06 -6.23 -0.55
C TYR A 114 -7.55 -6.07 -0.57
N VAL A 115 -6.93 -6.59 -1.62
CA VAL A 115 -5.50 -6.46 -1.90
C VAL A 115 -5.33 -5.75 -3.24
N VAL A 116 -4.66 -4.61 -3.23
CA VAL A 116 -4.36 -3.82 -4.42
C VAL A 116 -2.83 -3.81 -4.60
N PRO A 117 -2.28 -4.67 -5.49
CA PRO A 117 -0.86 -4.62 -5.80
C PRO A 117 -0.53 -3.29 -6.47
N MET A 118 0.64 -2.75 -6.16
CA MET A 118 1.20 -1.55 -6.78
C MET A 118 2.71 -1.73 -7.03
N HIS A 119 3.35 -0.71 -7.59
CA HIS A 119 4.80 -0.67 -7.82
C HIS A 119 5.34 -1.90 -8.57
N TYR A 120 4.75 -2.22 -9.73
CA TYR A 120 5.16 -3.31 -10.63
C TYR A 120 5.35 -2.79 -12.06
N ALA A 121 5.92 -3.62 -12.93
CA ALA A 121 6.22 -3.24 -14.32
C ALA A 121 4.96 -2.86 -15.10
N LEU A 122 5.00 -1.69 -15.74
CA LEU A 122 4.00 -1.23 -16.70
C LEU A 122 4.69 -0.85 -18.02
N PRO A 123 3.99 -0.96 -19.17
CA PRO A 123 4.52 -0.49 -20.45
C PRO A 123 4.98 0.98 -20.37
N GLY A 124 6.21 1.25 -20.81
CA GLY A 124 6.77 2.61 -20.83
C GLY A 124 7.42 3.08 -19.53
N LEU A 125 7.46 2.24 -18.49
CA LEU A 125 8.20 2.56 -17.26
C LEU A 125 9.72 2.48 -17.51
N LEU A 126 10.47 3.47 -17.02
CA LEU A 126 11.94 3.50 -17.12
C LEU A 126 12.63 2.68 -16.03
N VAL A 127 11.92 2.38 -14.93
CA VAL A 127 12.40 1.57 -13.82
C VAL A 127 12.14 0.10 -14.13
N GLU A 128 13.17 -0.72 -13.94
CA GLU A 128 13.05 -2.17 -14.09
C GLU A 128 12.38 -2.77 -12.84
N LEU A 129 11.20 -3.33 -13.04
CA LEU A 129 10.40 -3.99 -12.02
C LEU A 129 9.92 -5.35 -12.52
N ASP A 130 9.53 -6.21 -11.60
CA ASP A 130 8.83 -7.44 -11.93
C ASP A 130 7.39 -7.16 -12.38
N PRO A 131 6.82 -7.97 -13.29
CA PRO A 131 5.41 -7.88 -13.66
C PRO A 131 4.50 -8.36 -12.51
N VAL A 132 3.29 -7.82 -12.45
CA VAL A 132 2.28 -8.19 -11.44
C VAL A 132 1.94 -9.69 -11.45
N ASP A 133 2.08 -10.36 -12.59
CA ASP A 133 1.84 -11.80 -12.75
C ASP A 133 2.64 -12.67 -11.79
N LYS A 134 3.86 -12.25 -11.41
CA LYS A 134 4.65 -12.98 -10.41
C LYS A 134 3.93 -13.02 -9.06
N PHE A 135 3.39 -11.88 -8.63
CA PHE A 135 2.62 -11.80 -7.40
C PHE A 135 1.28 -12.53 -7.49
N LEU A 136 0.56 -12.38 -8.61
CA LEU A 136 -0.70 -13.11 -8.83
C LEU A 136 -0.50 -14.63 -8.76
N LYS A 137 0.64 -15.13 -9.26
CA LYS A 137 1.00 -16.54 -9.16
C LYS A 137 1.22 -16.99 -7.70
N GLU A 138 1.93 -16.22 -6.88
CA GLU A 138 2.11 -16.53 -5.45
C GLU A 138 0.77 -16.53 -4.70
N MET A 139 -0.15 -15.65 -5.09
CA MET A 139 -1.52 -15.60 -4.57
C MET A 139 -2.45 -16.70 -5.14
N GLY A 140 -1.97 -17.54 -6.07
CA GLY A 140 -2.77 -18.59 -6.70
C GLY A 140 -3.84 -18.09 -7.68
N ILE A 141 -3.70 -16.87 -8.20
CA ILE A 141 -4.69 -16.18 -9.03
C ILE A 141 -4.32 -16.28 -10.50
N SER A 142 -5.18 -16.94 -11.27
CA SER A 142 -5.02 -17.07 -12.72
C SER A 142 -5.78 -16.02 -13.54
N LYS A 143 -6.79 -15.37 -12.93
CA LYS A 143 -7.63 -14.36 -13.55
C LYS A 143 -7.90 -13.24 -12.54
N PRO A 144 -7.06 -12.20 -12.48
CA PRO A 144 -7.27 -11.09 -11.57
C PRO A 144 -8.54 -10.32 -11.94
N GLN A 145 -9.17 -9.70 -10.94
CA GLN A 145 -10.19 -8.69 -11.21
C GLN A 145 -9.49 -7.39 -11.57
N GLU A 146 -9.64 -6.97 -12.82
CA GLU A 146 -9.11 -5.69 -13.28
C GLU A 146 -10.19 -4.63 -13.38
N MET A 147 -9.95 -3.46 -12.80
CA MET A 147 -10.90 -2.35 -12.84
C MET A 147 -10.20 -1.00 -12.78
N ASP A 148 -10.91 0.05 -13.20
CA ASP A 148 -10.35 1.41 -13.20
C ASP A 148 -10.60 2.12 -11.87
N ILE A 149 -11.63 1.69 -11.13
CA ILE A 149 -12.05 2.23 -9.83
C ILE A 149 -12.55 1.08 -8.96
N LEU A 150 -11.99 0.94 -7.75
CA LEU A 150 -12.51 0.07 -6.70
C LEU A 150 -13.40 0.88 -5.75
N LYS A 151 -14.67 0.48 -5.63
CA LYS A 151 -15.62 1.06 -4.68
C LYS A 151 -15.79 0.11 -3.51
N VAL A 152 -15.51 0.58 -2.30
CA VAL A 152 -15.60 -0.23 -1.08
C VAL A 152 -16.68 0.33 -0.16
N THR A 153 -17.48 -0.55 0.40
CA THR A 153 -18.46 -0.25 1.45
C THR A 153 -18.39 -1.34 2.50
N SER A 154 -18.68 -1.01 3.76
CA SER A 154 -18.69 -1.99 4.85
C SER A 154 -19.65 -3.16 4.62
N ALA A 155 -20.76 -2.92 3.90
CA ALA A 155 -21.74 -3.94 3.55
C ALA A 155 -21.28 -4.93 2.47
N ALA A 156 -20.21 -4.62 1.74
CA ALA A 156 -19.70 -5.43 0.63
C ALA A 156 -18.41 -6.20 0.96
N LEU A 157 -17.95 -6.15 2.21
CA LEU A 157 -16.74 -6.83 2.64
C LEU A 157 -16.95 -8.36 2.67
N SER A 158 -15.93 -9.08 2.23
CA SER A 158 -15.87 -10.55 2.20
C SER A 158 -14.79 -11.03 3.16
N ASP A 159 -15.03 -12.16 3.84
CA ASP A 159 -14.03 -12.80 4.71
C ASP A 159 -12.84 -13.38 3.93
N GLN A 160 -13.01 -13.61 2.62
CA GLN A 160 -11.91 -14.03 1.74
C GLN A 160 -11.27 -12.80 1.07
N PRO A 161 -9.92 -12.66 1.12
CA PRO A 161 -9.21 -11.59 0.44
C PRO A 161 -9.47 -11.58 -1.07
N GLN A 162 -9.78 -10.40 -1.61
CA GLN A 162 -9.97 -10.18 -3.04
C GLN A 162 -8.82 -9.36 -3.62
N VAL A 163 -8.02 -9.96 -4.51
CA VAL A 163 -6.97 -9.23 -5.23
C VAL A 163 -7.59 -8.49 -6.42
N VAL A 164 -7.39 -7.17 -6.43
CA VAL A 164 -7.91 -6.25 -7.44
C VAL A 164 -6.75 -5.51 -8.08
N VAL A 165 -6.56 -5.69 -9.39
CA VAL A 165 -5.54 -4.97 -10.17
C VAL A 165 -6.18 -3.70 -10.72
N LEU A 166 -5.72 -2.54 -10.25
CA LEU A 166 -6.19 -1.27 -10.76
C LEU A 166 -5.47 -0.90 -12.06
N ARG A 167 -6.21 -0.41 -13.06
CA ARG A 167 -5.63 0.09 -14.30
C ARG A 167 -5.11 1.52 -14.11
N ALA A 168 -3.87 1.74 -14.53
CA ALA A 168 -3.30 3.08 -14.58
C ALA A 168 -4.09 3.95 -15.56
N GLN A 169 -4.53 5.12 -15.10
CA GLN A 169 -5.20 6.11 -15.96
C GLN A 169 -4.13 7.04 -16.56
N THR A 170 -4.13 7.16 -17.88
CA THR A 170 -3.23 8.04 -18.66
C THR A 170 -3.94 9.29 -19.11
#